data_AF-A0A2T2YF42-F1
#
_entry.id   AF-A0A2T2YF42-F1
#
_cell.length_a   1.000
_cell.length_b   1.000
_cell.length_c   1.000
_cell.angle_alpha   90.00
_cell.angle_beta   90.00
_cell.angle_gamma   90.00
#
_symmetry.space_group_name_H-M   'P 1'
#
loop_
_entity.id
_entity.type
_entity.pdbx_description
1 polymer ?
#
loop_
_entity_poly.entity_id
_entity_poly.type
_entity_poly.pdbx_seq_one_letter_code
_entity_poly.pdbx_strand_id
1 'polypeptide(L)'
;MKLTNELKLGSNKISGLANGVNADEAVNKAQLDAAVQGYKWKEPVKAASTGNLTLSGAQTVDGVSLVAGDRVLVKNQSTGSANGIYIVATGAWTRATDYDATAELEGASVFVSQGTTLGNSNWQMTTDAPITLGTTALVWIQTGQGTSYTQSTGIIISGSTIAVDTAVVARKAAATIGNGTNTSFTVNHALNTTDVLVQVWETGGSKELVLVDAAVVDANNVSITFATAPASSAYRVVVQG
;
A
#
# COMPACT_ATOMS: atom_id res chain seq x y z
N MET A 1 -17.58 -13.92 -49.67
CA MET A 1 -17.82 -15.36 -49.42
C MET A 1 -18.67 -15.47 -48.17
N LYS A 2 -19.83 -16.14 -48.22
CA LYS A 2 -20.65 -16.35 -47.02
C LYS A 2 -20.22 -17.65 -46.37
N LEU A 3 -19.68 -17.57 -45.16
CA LEU A 3 -19.43 -18.73 -44.31
C LEU A 3 -20.68 -18.91 -43.45
N THR A 4 -21.32 -20.07 -43.53
CA THR A 4 -22.56 -20.34 -42.78
C THR A 4 -22.28 -21.02 -41.44
N ASN A 5 -21.06 -21.50 -41.24
CA ASN A 5 -20.59 -22.24 -40.07
C ASN A 5 -19.23 -21.65 -39.58
N GLU A 6 -18.53 -22.37 -38.69
CA GLU A 6 -17.23 -21.97 -38.14
C GLU A 6 -16.11 -21.86 -39.20
N LEU A 7 -15.26 -20.84 -39.07
CA LEU A 7 -14.01 -20.70 -39.82
C LEU A 7 -12.83 -21.19 -38.96
N LYS A 8 -12.24 -22.34 -39.31
CA LYS A 8 -11.03 -22.87 -38.64
C LYS A 8 -9.81 -22.68 -39.54
N LEU A 9 -8.80 -21.94 -39.06
CA LEU A 9 -7.59 -21.63 -39.84
C LEU A 9 -6.39 -22.55 -39.54
N GLY A 10 -6.54 -23.48 -38.59
CA GLY A 10 -5.43 -24.27 -38.08
C GLY A 10 -4.36 -23.37 -37.43
N SER A 11 -3.08 -23.64 -37.73
CA SER A 11 -1.94 -22.86 -37.21
C SER A 11 -1.55 -21.65 -38.09
N ASN A 12 -2.42 -21.21 -39.00
CA ASN A 12 -2.13 -20.11 -39.92
C ASN A 12 -2.52 -18.75 -39.33
N LYS A 13 -1.75 -17.71 -39.67
CA LYS A 13 -2.03 -16.30 -39.28
C LYS A 13 -3.01 -15.65 -40.25
N ILE A 14 -3.83 -14.71 -39.75
CA ILE A 14 -4.59 -13.75 -40.57
C ILE A 14 -3.80 -12.44 -40.63
N SER A 15 -3.34 -12.05 -41.81
CA SER A 15 -2.65 -10.77 -42.05
C SER A 15 -3.54 -9.77 -42.78
N GLY A 16 -3.31 -8.47 -42.55
CA GLY A 16 -4.05 -7.39 -43.25
C GLY A 16 -5.47 -7.15 -42.73
N LEU A 17 -5.79 -7.61 -41.53
CA LEU A 17 -7.09 -7.36 -40.90
C LEU A 17 -7.25 -5.87 -40.58
N ALA A 18 -8.28 -5.25 -41.14
CA ALA A 18 -8.64 -3.86 -40.86
C ALA A 18 -9.12 -3.69 -39.41
N ASN A 19 -9.28 -2.43 -38.98
CA ASN A 19 -9.80 -2.13 -37.66
C ASN A 19 -11.28 -2.53 -37.55
N GLY A 20 -11.63 -3.35 -36.57
CA GLY A 20 -13.02 -3.64 -36.20
C GLY A 20 -13.69 -2.44 -35.53
N VAL A 21 -14.92 -2.14 -35.91
CA VAL A 21 -15.75 -1.00 -35.48
C VAL A 21 -17.04 -1.49 -34.81
N ASN A 22 -17.63 -2.60 -35.29
CA ASN A 22 -18.87 -3.14 -34.74
C ASN A 22 -18.61 -4.26 -33.71
N ALA A 23 -19.60 -4.56 -32.85
CA ALA A 23 -19.46 -5.52 -31.75
C ALA A 23 -19.11 -6.96 -32.20
N ASP A 24 -19.50 -7.34 -33.41
CA ASP A 24 -19.30 -8.68 -33.97
C ASP A 24 -18.09 -8.77 -34.92
N GLU A 25 -17.29 -7.71 -35.02
CA GLU A 25 -16.10 -7.68 -35.88
C GLU A 25 -14.84 -8.17 -35.16
N ALA A 26 -13.98 -8.86 -35.89
CA ALA A 26 -12.67 -9.24 -35.38
C ALA A 26 -11.78 -7.99 -35.23
N VAL A 27 -11.05 -7.89 -34.12
CA VAL A 27 -10.07 -6.83 -33.88
C VAL A 27 -8.68 -7.28 -34.32
N ASN A 28 -7.89 -6.35 -34.87
CA ASN A 28 -6.48 -6.64 -35.14
C ASN A 28 -5.62 -6.42 -33.88
N LYS A 29 -4.37 -6.90 -33.92
CA LYS A 29 -3.43 -6.75 -32.79
C LYS A 29 -3.20 -5.28 -32.41
N ALA A 30 -3.14 -4.37 -33.38
CA ALA A 30 -2.92 -2.95 -33.10
C ALA A 30 -4.10 -2.33 -32.31
N GLN A 31 -5.34 -2.71 -32.60
CA GLN A 31 -6.51 -2.29 -31.84
C GLN A 31 -6.57 -2.92 -30.45
N LEU A 32 -6.18 -4.18 -30.31
CA LEU A 32 -6.06 -4.81 -28.99
C LEU A 32 -4.99 -4.08 -28.16
N ASP A 33 -3.82 -3.83 -28.73
CA ASP A 33 -2.73 -3.11 -28.07
C ASP A 33 -3.16 -1.66 -27.71
N ALA A 34 -3.98 -1.02 -28.56
CA ALA A 34 -4.56 0.30 -28.30
C ALA A 34 -5.71 0.28 -27.29
N ALA A 35 -6.51 -0.78 -27.20
CA ALA A 35 -7.62 -0.89 -26.24
C ALA A 35 -7.12 -1.08 -24.79
N VAL A 36 -5.89 -1.56 -24.61
CA VAL A 36 -5.19 -1.62 -23.31
C VAL A 36 -4.54 -0.26 -22.95
N GLN A 37 -5.02 0.85 -23.53
CA GLN A 37 -4.43 2.18 -23.37
C GLN A 37 -4.36 2.62 -21.89
N GLY A 38 -3.12 2.83 -21.46
CA GLY A 38 -2.70 3.23 -20.11
C GLY A 38 -1.56 2.36 -19.59
N TYR A 39 -1.59 1.06 -19.86
CA TYR A 39 -0.59 0.10 -19.38
C TYR A 39 -0.08 -0.79 -20.53
N LYS A 40 1.14 -0.54 -21.03
CA LYS A 40 1.84 -1.43 -21.96
C LYS A 40 2.46 -2.59 -21.18
N TRP A 41 1.66 -3.62 -20.90
CA TRP A 41 2.10 -4.79 -20.14
C TRP A 41 3.29 -5.50 -20.79
N LYS A 42 4.26 -5.85 -19.96
CA LYS A 42 5.49 -6.58 -20.27
C LYS A 42 5.41 -7.97 -19.68
N GLU A 43 6.23 -8.88 -20.20
CA GLU A 43 6.32 -10.21 -19.60
C GLU A 43 6.75 -10.11 -18.13
N PRO A 44 6.13 -10.88 -17.22
CA PRO A 44 6.40 -10.79 -15.78
C PRO A 44 7.88 -10.91 -15.44
N VAL A 45 8.27 -10.26 -14.34
CA VAL A 45 9.60 -10.39 -13.76
C VAL A 45 9.55 -11.30 -12.54
N LYS A 46 10.67 -11.98 -12.27
CA LYS A 46 10.82 -12.84 -11.11
C LYS A 46 10.91 -12.03 -9.82
N ALA A 47 11.69 -10.97 -9.81
CA ALA A 47 11.85 -10.06 -8.68
C ALA A 47 12.00 -8.61 -9.13
N ALA A 48 11.94 -7.67 -8.17
CA ALA A 48 12.23 -6.26 -8.39
C ALA A 48 13.31 -5.77 -7.41
N SER A 49 14.16 -4.84 -7.86
CA SER A 49 15.22 -4.27 -7.04
C SER A 49 14.66 -3.58 -5.79
N THR A 50 15.35 -3.71 -4.66
CA THR A 50 15.13 -2.92 -3.42
C THR A 50 16.25 -1.90 -3.16
N GLY A 51 17.29 -1.90 -4.00
CA GLY A 51 18.44 -1.01 -3.97
C GLY A 51 19.22 -1.08 -5.28
N ASN A 52 20.35 -0.36 -5.36
CA ASN A 52 21.20 -0.38 -6.56
C ASN A 52 21.80 -1.78 -6.78
N LEU A 53 21.74 -2.26 -8.02
CA LEU A 53 22.25 -3.58 -8.40
C LEU A 53 23.51 -3.47 -9.25
N THR A 54 24.36 -4.49 -9.18
CA THR A 54 25.35 -4.75 -10.22
C THR A 54 24.63 -5.45 -11.37
N LEU A 55 24.62 -4.90 -12.59
CA LEU A 55 23.90 -5.52 -13.72
C LEU A 55 24.75 -6.61 -14.39
N SER A 56 25.21 -7.59 -13.61
CA SER A 56 26.03 -8.71 -14.07
C SER A 56 26.00 -9.87 -13.08
N GLY A 57 26.09 -11.11 -13.57
CA GLY A 57 26.16 -12.31 -12.74
C GLY A 57 24.86 -12.66 -12.00
N ALA A 58 24.83 -13.85 -11.40
CA ALA A 58 23.72 -14.31 -10.56
C ALA A 58 23.75 -13.62 -9.19
N GLN A 59 22.58 -13.24 -8.66
CA GLN A 59 22.44 -12.44 -7.44
C GLN A 59 21.14 -12.75 -6.70
N THR A 60 21.07 -12.39 -5.43
CA THR A 60 19.81 -12.43 -4.67
C THR A 60 19.20 -11.03 -4.62
N VAL A 61 17.96 -10.89 -5.08
CA VAL A 61 17.23 -9.62 -5.12
C VAL A 61 15.91 -9.79 -4.38
N ASP A 62 15.65 -8.94 -3.39
CA ASP A 62 14.46 -9.01 -2.53
C ASP A 62 14.19 -10.41 -1.95
N GLY A 63 15.25 -11.10 -1.52
CA GLY A 63 15.17 -12.47 -0.98
C GLY A 63 15.04 -13.58 -2.03
N VAL A 64 14.98 -13.25 -3.33
CA VAL A 64 14.85 -14.23 -4.42
C VAL A 64 16.18 -14.44 -5.13
N SER A 65 16.60 -15.70 -5.29
CA SER A 65 17.78 -16.04 -6.08
C SER A 65 17.49 -15.93 -7.58
N LEU A 66 18.25 -15.07 -8.26
CA LEU A 66 18.19 -14.85 -9.69
C LEU A 66 19.35 -15.54 -10.40
N VAL A 67 19.02 -16.30 -11.45
CA VAL A 67 19.98 -17.01 -12.31
C VAL A 67 19.86 -16.58 -13.76
N ALA A 68 20.80 -16.98 -14.61
CA ALA A 68 20.79 -16.60 -16.02
C ALA A 68 19.46 -16.98 -16.71
N GLY A 69 18.88 -16.05 -17.46
CA GLY A 69 17.57 -16.16 -18.11
C GLY A 69 16.40 -15.60 -17.30
N ASP A 70 16.56 -15.39 -15.99
CA ASP A 70 15.52 -14.75 -15.18
C ASP A 70 15.31 -13.29 -15.59
N ARG A 71 14.05 -12.82 -15.52
CA ARG A 71 13.68 -11.42 -15.72
C ARG A 71 13.64 -10.69 -14.39
N VAL A 72 14.17 -9.47 -14.33
CA VAL A 72 14.16 -8.64 -13.11
C VAL A 72 13.80 -7.20 -13.44
N LEU A 73 12.92 -6.59 -12.63
CA LEU A 73 12.68 -5.15 -12.68
C LEU A 73 13.76 -4.43 -11.88
N VAL A 74 14.61 -3.69 -12.57
CA VAL A 74 15.65 -2.84 -12.01
C VAL A 74 15.11 -1.41 -11.96
N LYS A 75 14.75 -0.91 -10.78
CA LYS A 75 14.12 0.42 -10.61
C LYS A 75 14.87 1.33 -9.63
N ASN A 76 15.98 0.86 -9.04
CA ASN A 76 16.71 1.56 -7.99
C ASN A 76 18.19 1.81 -8.34
N GLN A 77 18.55 1.92 -9.62
CA GLN A 77 19.90 2.33 -9.99
C GLN A 77 20.15 3.79 -9.59
N SER A 78 21.38 4.09 -9.15
CA SER A 78 21.81 5.48 -8.93
C SER A 78 21.80 6.29 -10.23
N THR A 79 22.14 5.66 -11.36
CA THR A 79 21.94 6.22 -12.69
C THR A 79 20.55 5.84 -13.20
N GLY A 80 19.57 6.73 -13.05
CA GLY A 80 18.16 6.43 -13.36
C GLY A 80 17.90 5.99 -14.81
N SER A 81 18.73 6.34 -15.78
CA SER A 81 18.60 5.86 -17.17
C SER A 81 18.96 4.38 -17.34
N ALA A 82 19.62 3.77 -16.34
CA ALA A 82 19.88 2.35 -16.27
C ALA A 82 18.71 1.54 -15.67
N ASN A 83 17.65 2.19 -15.16
CA ASN A 83 16.45 1.48 -14.71
C ASN A 83 15.71 0.84 -15.90
N GLY A 84 15.05 -0.29 -15.67
CA GLY A 84 14.26 -1.02 -16.66
C GLY A 84 14.11 -2.50 -16.34
N ILE A 85 13.67 -3.26 -17.32
CA ILE A 85 13.54 -4.71 -17.20
C ILE A 85 14.75 -5.38 -17.85
N TYR A 86 15.41 -6.27 -17.10
CA TYR A 86 16.65 -6.93 -17.53
C TYR A 86 16.52 -8.44 -17.55
N ILE A 87 17.29 -9.09 -18.42
CA ILE A 87 17.55 -10.51 -18.42
C ILE A 87 18.87 -10.74 -17.68
N VAL A 88 18.80 -11.52 -16.61
CA VAL A 88 19.95 -11.93 -15.81
C VAL A 88 20.85 -12.82 -16.65
N ALA A 89 22.16 -12.64 -16.52
CA ALA A 89 23.18 -13.39 -17.24
C ALA A 89 24.38 -13.68 -16.33
N THR A 90 25.25 -14.60 -16.74
CA THR A 90 26.52 -14.86 -16.05
C THR A 90 27.50 -13.70 -16.21
N GLY A 91 27.45 -13.00 -17.35
CA GLY A 91 28.11 -11.72 -17.60
C GLY A 91 27.15 -10.55 -17.42
N ALA A 92 27.42 -9.46 -18.16
CA ALA A 92 26.57 -8.27 -18.15
C ALA A 92 25.12 -8.62 -18.52
N TRP A 93 24.17 -8.10 -17.75
CA TRP A 93 22.75 -8.24 -18.03
C TRP A 93 22.38 -7.36 -19.22
N THR A 94 21.41 -7.81 -20.00
CA THR A 94 20.85 -7.04 -21.11
C THR A 94 19.43 -6.60 -20.77
N ARG A 95 18.96 -5.51 -21.38
CA ARG A 95 17.53 -5.18 -21.31
C ARG A 95 16.71 -6.30 -21.95
N ALA A 96 15.51 -6.50 -21.44
CA ALA A 96 14.56 -7.43 -22.00
C ALA A 96 14.08 -6.95 -23.38
N THR A 97 13.84 -7.88 -24.30
CA THR A 97 13.48 -7.60 -25.70
C THR A 97 12.15 -6.85 -25.88
N ASP A 98 11.25 -6.93 -24.90
CA ASP A 98 10.00 -6.16 -24.86
C ASP A 98 10.16 -4.80 -24.15
N TYR A 99 11.39 -4.42 -23.77
CA TYR A 99 11.73 -3.18 -23.08
C TYR A 99 13.15 -2.68 -23.47
N ASP A 100 13.49 -2.76 -24.76
CA ASP A 100 14.81 -2.36 -25.30
C ASP A 100 14.75 -1.25 -26.36
N ALA A 101 13.55 -0.79 -26.71
CA ALA A 101 13.35 0.34 -27.63
C ALA A 101 12.56 1.49 -27.00
N THR A 102 12.87 2.74 -27.39
CA THR A 102 12.22 3.95 -26.88
C THR A 102 10.69 3.90 -26.93
N ALA A 103 10.13 3.38 -28.02
CA ALA A 103 8.67 3.29 -28.22
C ALA A 103 7.97 2.37 -27.20
N GLU A 104 8.74 1.48 -26.56
CA GLU A 104 8.24 0.48 -25.61
C GLU A 104 8.25 0.98 -24.16
N LEU A 105 8.95 2.09 -23.89
CA LEU A 105 9.20 2.57 -22.54
C LEU A 105 7.97 3.24 -21.94
N GLU A 106 7.41 4.22 -22.65
CA GLU A 106 6.29 5.04 -22.16
C GLU A 106 5.07 4.18 -21.87
N GLY A 107 4.58 4.25 -20.62
CA GLY A 107 3.45 3.47 -20.12
C GLY A 107 3.77 1.99 -19.88
N ALA A 108 5.02 1.55 -19.94
CA ALA A 108 5.38 0.16 -19.67
C ALA A 108 4.95 -0.28 -18.27
N SER A 109 4.44 -1.51 -18.19
CA SER A 109 3.82 -2.03 -16.98
C SER A 109 4.25 -3.46 -16.76
N VAL A 110 4.55 -3.87 -15.54
CA VAL A 110 5.07 -5.22 -15.28
C VAL A 110 4.60 -5.76 -13.93
N PHE A 111 4.30 -7.06 -13.92
CA PHE A 111 4.00 -7.81 -12.71
C PHE A 111 5.27 -8.43 -12.14
N VAL A 112 5.46 -8.31 -10.83
CA VAL A 112 6.54 -8.93 -10.06
C VAL A 112 6.00 -10.16 -9.35
N SER A 113 6.50 -11.33 -9.72
CA SER A 113 5.94 -12.61 -9.27
C SER A 113 6.42 -13.07 -7.90
N GLN A 114 7.65 -12.73 -7.49
CA GLN A 114 8.26 -13.17 -6.23
C GLN A 114 9.01 -12.02 -5.56
N GLY A 115 9.27 -12.17 -4.27
CA GLY A 115 9.96 -11.18 -3.46
C GLY A 115 9.44 -11.17 -2.03
N THR A 116 10.31 -10.94 -1.06
CA THR A 116 9.93 -10.77 0.35
C THR A 116 9.12 -9.49 0.55
N THR A 117 9.51 -8.40 -0.12
CA THR A 117 8.90 -7.07 0.05
C THR A 117 8.02 -6.70 -1.14
N LEU A 118 8.49 -7.01 -2.35
CA LEU A 118 7.92 -6.56 -3.63
C LEU A 118 7.25 -7.69 -4.41
N GLY A 119 7.12 -8.88 -3.83
CA GLY A 119 6.38 -9.99 -4.44
C GLY A 119 4.91 -9.65 -4.68
N ASN A 120 4.32 -10.23 -5.72
CA ASN A 120 2.93 -10.06 -6.12
C ASN A 120 2.51 -8.59 -6.33
N SER A 121 3.40 -7.78 -6.91
CA SER A 121 3.17 -6.34 -7.13
C SER A 121 3.11 -5.96 -8.60
N ASN A 122 2.38 -4.87 -8.91
CA ASN A 122 2.28 -4.26 -10.23
C ASN A 122 3.06 -2.95 -10.24
N TRP A 123 3.83 -2.71 -11.30
CA TRP A 123 4.64 -1.51 -11.48
C TRP A 123 4.38 -0.86 -12.83
N GLN A 124 4.44 0.47 -12.88
CA GLN A 124 4.30 1.26 -14.10
C GLN A 124 5.45 2.25 -14.25
N MET A 125 5.93 2.40 -15.47
CA MET A 125 6.91 3.42 -15.86
C MET A 125 6.19 4.74 -16.16
N THR A 126 6.53 5.80 -15.44
CA THR A 126 5.79 7.08 -15.44
C THR A 126 6.61 8.28 -15.91
N THR A 127 7.81 8.07 -16.46
CA THR A 127 8.54 9.15 -17.13
C THR A 127 7.78 9.59 -18.37
N ASP A 128 7.46 10.88 -18.46
CA ASP A 128 6.76 11.47 -19.61
C ASP A 128 7.67 11.58 -20.85
N ALA A 129 7.08 11.47 -22.04
CA ALA A 129 7.77 11.74 -23.29
C ALA A 129 8.21 13.23 -23.40
N PRO A 130 9.33 13.54 -24.10
CA PRO A 130 10.17 12.62 -24.89
C PRO A 130 11.18 11.83 -24.06
N ILE A 131 11.31 10.53 -24.36
CA ILE A 131 12.25 9.62 -23.71
C ILE A 131 13.34 9.20 -24.70
N THR A 132 14.61 9.22 -24.28
CA THR A 132 15.73 8.64 -25.01
C THR A 132 16.35 7.52 -24.18
N LEU A 133 16.29 6.28 -24.68
CA LEU A 133 16.87 5.13 -23.99
C LEU A 133 18.36 5.33 -23.69
N GLY A 134 18.79 4.98 -22.48
CA GLY A 134 20.17 5.13 -22.02
C GLY A 134 20.51 6.54 -21.50
N THR A 135 19.70 7.55 -21.81
CA THR A 135 19.94 8.94 -21.40
C THR A 135 18.89 9.45 -20.42
N THR A 136 17.60 9.33 -20.75
CA THR A 136 16.51 9.81 -19.89
C THR A 136 16.38 8.90 -18.66
N ALA A 137 16.20 9.48 -17.48
CA ALA A 137 15.95 8.71 -16.27
C ALA A 137 14.57 8.04 -16.32
N LEU A 138 14.53 6.74 -16.03
CA LEU A 138 13.30 5.93 -16.09
C LEU A 138 12.78 5.69 -14.68
N VAL A 139 11.62 6.27 -14.37
CA VAL A 139 10.98 6.20 -13.05
C VAL A 139 9.87 5.16 -13.08
N TRP A 140 9.87 4.29 -12.07
CA TRP A 140 8.85 3.25 -11.89
C TRP A 140 8.14 3.46 -10.57
N ILE A 141 6.81 3.44 -10.60
CA ILE A 141 5.96 3.48 -9.41
C ILE A 141 5.21 2.16 -9.25
N GLN A 142 4.88 1.82 -8.02
CA GLN A 142 4.02 0.69 -7.71
C GLN A 142 2.55 1.12 -7.88
N THR A 143 1.77 0.34 -8.62
CA THR A 143 0.35 0.62 -8.88
C THR A 143 -0.59 -0.41 -8.24
N GLY A 144 -0.05 -1.50 -7.68
CA GLY A 144 -0.81 -2.46 -6.88
C GLY A 144 0.06 -3.54 -6.23
N GLN A 145 -0.49 -4.23 -5.23
CA GLN A 145 0.12 -5.42 -4.61
C GLN A 145 -0.96 -6.31 -4.00
N GLY A 146 -0.71 -7.62 -3.98
CA GLY A 146 -1.59 -8.60 -3.33
C GLY A 146 -1.73 -8.42 -1.81
N THR A 147 -0.80 -7.73 -1.16
CA THR A 147 -0.82 -7.32 0.26
C THR A 147 0.15 -6.16 0.46
N SER A 148 -0.36 -4.94 0.65
CA SER A 148 0.46 -3.70 0.67
C SER A 148 0.89 -3.23 2.06
N TYR A 149 0.44 -3.89 3.14
CA TYR A 149 0.61 -3.32 4.47
C TYR A 149 1.35 -4.27 5.41
N THR A 150 2.56 -3.87 5.77
CA THR A 150 3.28 -4.36 6.93
C THR A 150 2.97 -3.46 8.11
N GLN A 151 2.50 -4.04 9.21
CA GLN A 151 2.21 -3.30 10.43
C GLN A 151 3.46 -3.15 11.30
N SER A 152 3.65 -1.97 11.87
CA SER A 152 4.58 -1.74 12.98
C SER A 152 3.85 -1.90 14.32
N THR A 153 4.59 -1.88 15.44
CA THR A 153 3.99 -1.85 16.78
C THR A 153 2.99 -0.70 16.89
N GLY A 154 1.77 -1.00 17.35
CA GLY A 154 0.70 -0.04 17.55
C GLY A 154 -0.38 -0.01 16.47
N ILE A 155 -0.20 -0.75 15.39
CA ILE A 155 -1.19 -0.91 14.33
C ILE A 155 -1.50 -2.41 14.15
N ILE A 156 -2.78 -2.76 14.00
CA ILE A 156 -3.22 -4.10 13.58
C ILE A 156 -3.83 -3.98 12.19
N ILE A 157 -3.48 -4.93 11.33
CA ILE A 157 -4.07 -5.10 10.01
C ILE A 157 -4.71 -6.48 9.94
N SER A 158 -6.03 -6.51 9.79
CA SER A 158 -6.81 -7.74 9.70
C SER A 158 -7.71 -7.70 8.46
N GLY A 159 -7.36 -8.49 7.45
CA GLY A 159 -7.97 -8.39 6.13
C GLY A 159 -7.78 -6.99 5.54
N SER A 160 -8.89 -6.28 5.29
CA SER A 160 -8.91 -4.92 4.77
C SER A 160 -9.02 -3.83 5.85
N THR A 161 -9.05 -4.19 7.13
CA THR A 161 -9.22 -3.24 8.23
C THR A 161 -7.86 -2.85 8.81
N ILE A 162 -7.59 -1.55 8.87
CA ILE A 162 -6.45 -0.96 9.58
C ILE A 162 -6.99 -0.33 10.86
N ALA A 163 -6.46 -0.75 12.01
CA ALA A 163 -6.90 -0.30 13.32
C ALA A 163 -5.70 -0.01 14.24
N VAL A 164 -5.95 0.76 15.29
CA VAL A 164 -5.00 0.93 16.40
C VAL A 164 -4.93 -0.37 17.19
N ASP A 165 -3.72 -0.83 17.48
CA ASP A 165 -3.49 -1.95 18.40
C ASP A 165 -3.72 -1.49 19.84
N THR A 166 -4.91 -1.76 20.38
CA THR A 166 -5.28 -1.35 21.73
C THR A 166 -4.57 -2.16 22.81
N ALA A 167 -3.82 -3.21 22.47
CA ALA A 167 -3.01 -3.95 23.44
C ALA A 167 -1.69 -3.25 23.78
N VAL A 168 -1.22 -2.34 22.91
CA VAL A 168 0.06 -1.63 23.09
C VAL A 168 -0.05 -0.11 22.98
N VAL A 169 -1.14 0.42 22.42
CA VAL A 169 -1.38 1.87 22.30
C VAL A 169 -2.42 2.32 23.33
N ALA A 170 -1.98 3.15 24.26
CA ALA A 170 -2.89 3.84 25.18
C ALA A 170 -3.80 4.79 24.41
N ARG A 171 -5.09 4.72 24.69
CA ARG A 171 -6.13 5.59 24.16
C ARG A 171 -6.61 6.55 25.24
N LYS A 172 -7.51 7.46 24.88
CA LYS A 172 -8.07 8.48 25.77
C LYS A 172 -9.59 8.46 25.71
N ALA A 173 -10.22 8.52 26.88
CA ALA A 173 -11.62 8.88 27.05
C ALA A 173 -11.72 10.14 27.93
N ALA A 174 -12.80 10.90 27.80
CA ALA A 174 -13.03 12.03 28.68
C ALA A 174 -14.52 12.33 28.85
N ALA A 175 -14.92 12.68 30.07
CA ALA A 175 -16.30 13.02 30.42
C ALA A 175 -16.33 14.30 31.26
N THR A 176 -17.38 15.10 31.08
CA THR A 176 -17.66 16.24 31.96
C THR A 176 -18.61 15.77 33.06
N ILE A 177 -18.29 16.07 34.31
CA ILE A 177 -19.06 15.68 35.50
C ILE A 177 -19.39 16.88 36.38
N GLY A 178 -20.30 16.64 37.32
CA GLY A 178 -20.84 17.63 38.24
C GLY A 178 -22.31 17.90 37.95
N ASN A 179 -23.13 17.82 39.00
CA ASN A 179 -24.58 18.01 38.93
C ASN A 179 -25.13 18.83 40.11
N GLY A 180 -24.27 19.33 40.99
CA GLY A 180 -24.63 20.10 42.18
C GLY A 180 -25.24 19.27 43.32
N THR A 181 -25.28 17.94 43.23
CA THR A 181 -25.93 17.10 44.26
C THR A 181 -25.13 15.87 44.64
N ASN A 182 -24.63 15.10 43.67
CA ASN A 182 -23.88 13.88 43.94
C ASN A 182 -22.44 14.22 44.28
N THR A 183 -21.86 13.48 45.22
CA THR A 183 -20.43 13.54 45.54
C THR A 183 -19.62 12.49 44.80
N SER A 184 -20.25 11.48 44.20
CA SER A 184 -19.59 10.42 43.44
C SER A 184 -20.18 10.26 42.04
N PHE A 185 -19.31 10.08 41.05
CA PHE A 185 -19.66 9.95 39.64
C PHE A 185 -18.93 8.74 39.03
N THR A 186 -19.66 7.85 38.38
CA THR A 186 -19.07 6.80 37.55
C THR A 186 -18.86 7.31 36.13
N VAL A 187 -17.63 7.23 35.64
CA VAL A 187 -17.25 7.60 34.28
C VAL A 187 -16.93 6.34 33.51
N ASN A 188 -17.76 6.05 32.49
CA ASN A 188 -17.47 5.00 31.53
C ASN A 188 -16.47 5.50 30.49
N HIS A 189 -15.29 4.90 30.44
CA HIS A 189 -14.22 5.22 29.49
C HIS A 189 -14.17 4.25 28.29
N ALA A 190 -14.81 3.08 28.36
CA ALA A 190 -14.86 2.08 27.29
C ALA A 190 -13.48 1.67 26.73
N LEU A 191 -12.42 1.74 27.56
CA LEU A 191 -11.07 1.40 27.12
C LEU A 191 -10.77 -0.10 27.20
N ASN A 192 -11.64 -0.85 27.88
CA ASN A 192 -11.52 -2.29 28.12
C ASN A 192 -10.19 -2.69 28.78
N THR A 193 -9.74 -1.87 29.74
CA THR A 193 -8.53 -2.08 30.55
C THR A 193 -8.73 -1.47 31.93
N THR A 194 -8.14 -2.09 32.95
CA THR A 194 -8.06 -1.52 34.31
C THR A 194 -6.80 -0.70 34.53
N ASP A 195 -5.82 -0.80 33.61
CA ASP A 195 -4.55 -0.09 33.70
C ASP A 195 -4.73 1.33 33.15
N VAL A 196 -5.29 2.20 33.98
CA VAL A 196 -5.67 3.56 33.57
C VAL A 196 -5.01 4.65 34.40
N LEU A 197 -4.67 5.76 33.74
CA LEU A 197 -4.37 7.04 34.36
C LEU A 197 -5.63 7.90 34.37
N VAL A 198 -6.03 8.38 35.55
CA VAL A 198 -7.17 9.29 35.70
C VAL A 198 -6.67 10.67 36.13
N GLN A 199 -7.09 11.70 35.40
CA GLN A 199 -6.84 13.10 35.76
C GLN A 199 -8.14 13.89 35.69
N VAL A 200 -8.36 14.78 36.67
CA VAL A 200 -9.55 15.63 36.73
C VAL A 200 -9.14 17.09 36.66
N TRP A 201 -9.80 17.84 35.79
CA TRP A 201 -9.49 19.24 35.50
C TRP A 201 -10.72 20.09 35.68
N GLU A 202 -10.56 21.36 36.07
CA GLU A 202 -11.66 22.32 36.00
C GLU A 202 -12.09 22.57 34.55
N THR A 203 -13.41 22.67 34.30
CA THR A 203 -13.94 22.98 32.95
C THR A 203 -13.93 24.48 32.64
N GLY A 204 -14.02 25.32 33.67
CA GLY A 204 -13.97 26.78 33.61
C GLY A 204 -12.76 27.36 34.33
N GLY A 205 -12.58 28.68 34.26
CA GLY A 205 -11.48 29.38 34.95
C GLY A 205 -10.10 28.95 34.47
N SER A 206 -9.19 28.70 35.43
CA SER A 206 -7.77 28.40 35.21
C SER A 206 -7.49 27.00 34.67
N LYS A 207 -8.49 26.10 34.63
CA LYS A 207 -8.35 24.70 34.19
C LYS A 207 -7.25 23.97 34.96
N GLU A 208 -7.25 24.13 36.27
CA GLU A 208 -6.25 23.50 37.15
C GLU A 208 -6.54 22.01 37.33
N LEU A 209 -5.48 21.25 37.64
CA LEU A 209 -5.59 19.85 38.02
C LEU A 209 -6.21 19.77 39.42
N VAL A 210 -7.23 18.94 39.56
CA VAL A 210 -7.99 18.76 40.79
C VAL A 210 -7.66 17.41 41.37
N LEU A 211 -7.15 17.40 42.61
CA LEU A 211 -6.94 16.18 43.35
C LEU A 211 -8.27 15.69 43.91
N VAL A 212 -8.61 14.45 43.56
CA VAL A 212 -9.85 13.77 43.91
C VAL A 212 -9.54 12.34 44.31
N ASP A 213 -10.49 11.69 44.97
CA ASP A 213 -10.43 10.25 45.12
C ASP A 213 -10.95 9.60 43.82
N ALA A 214 -10.04 8.97 43.08
CA ALA A 214 -10.34 8.26 41.84
C ALA A 214 -9.99 6.78 42.00
N ALA A 215 -10.97 5.92 41.72
CA ALA A 215 -10.80 4.47 41.82
C ALA A 215 -11.27 3.76 40.55
N VAL A 216 -10.56 2.71 40.16
CA VAL A 216 -10.98 1.82 39.07
C VAL A 216 -12.12 0.93 39.58
N VAL A 217 -13.24 0.91 38.85
CA VAL A 217 -14.42 0.10 39.19
C VAL A 217 -14.39 -1.22 38.43
N ASP A 218 -14.17 -1.13 37.11
CA ASP A 218 -14.01 -2.27 36.22
C ASP A 218 -13.21 -1.84 34.96
N ALA A 219 -13.07 -2.73 33.97
CA ALA A 219 -12.30 -2.48 32.75
C ALA A 219 -12.82 -1.32 31.87
N ASN A 220 -14.02 -0.80 32.13
CA ASN A 220 -14.62 0.28 31.38
C ASN A 220 -15.08 1.45 32.26
N ASN A 221 -14.94 1.37 33.58
CA ASN A 221 -15.49 2.36 34.50
C ASN A 221 -14.50 2.77 35.58
N VAL A 222 -14.47 4.07 35.88
CA VAL A 222 -13.80 4.66 37.05
C VAL A 222 -14.80 5.45 37.87
N SER A 223 -14.64 5.49 39.18
CA SER A 223 -15.41 6.35 40.09
C SER A 223 -14.59 7.56 40.50
N ILE A 224 -15.20 8.75 40.44
CA ILE A 224 -14.62 10.01 40.90
C ILE A 224 -15.44 10.52 42.08
N THR A 225 -14.80 10.68 43.23
CA THR A 225 -15.44 11.10 44.47
C THR A 225 -14.85 12.42 44.98
N PHE A 226 -15.74 13.34 45.33
CA PHE A 226 -15.44 14.66 45.88
C PHE A 226 -15.93 14.77 47.32
N ALA A 227 -15.24 15.57 48.14
CA ALA A 227 -15.69 15.87 49.50
C ALA A 227 -17.00 16.69 49.53
N THR A 228 -17.20 17.53 48.52
CA THR A 228 -18.40 18.38 48.36
C THR A 228 -18.95 18.18 46.96
N ALA A 229 -20.28 18.19 46.82
CA ALA A 229 -20.94 18.00 45.53
C ALA A 229 -20.48 19.08 44.53
N PRO A 230 -19.80 18.70 43.43
CA PRO A 230 -19.35 19.65 42.42
C PRO A 230 -20.53 20.31 41.72
N ALA A 231 -20.41 21.61 41.41
CA ALA A 231 -21.39 22.35 40.64
C ALA A 231 -21.62 21.70 39.25
N SER A 232 -22.73 22.05 38.60
CA SER A 232 -23.08 21.48 37.30
C SER A 232 -21.94 21.65 36.29
N SER A 233 -21.48 20.54 35.71
CA SER A 233 -20.41 20.49 34.72
C SER A 233 -19.08 21.12 35.16
N ALA A 234 -18.77 21.17 36.46
CA ALA A 234 -17.58 21.86 36.98
C ALA A 234 -16.25 21.20 36.59
N TYR A 235 -16.23 19.89 36.31
CA TYR A 235 -15.00 19.14 36.14
C TYR A 235 -14.98 18.26 34.88
N ARG A 236 -13.80 18.15 34.26
CA ARG A 236 -13.49 17.27 33.13
C ARG A 236 -12.59 16.15 33.60
N VAL A 237 -13.09 14.93 33.54
CA VAL A 237 -12.34 13.71 33.80
C VAL A 237 -11.71 13.25 32.49
N VAL A 238 -10.41 12.97 32.51
CA VAL A 238 -9.66 12.37 31.42
C VAL A 238 -9.12 11.04 31.92
N VAL A 239 -9.43 9.97 31.19
CA VAL A 239 -8.96 8.62 31.46
C VAL A 239 -8.09 8.18 30.29
N GLN A 240 -6.88 7.71 30.54
CA GLN A 240 -5.96 7.17 29.54
C GLN A 240 -5.62 5.73 29.87
N GLY A 241 -5.62 4.85 28.87
CA GLY A 241 -5.40 3.41 29.00
C GLY A 241 -5.53 2.69 27.68
#